data_AF-A0A2P4PSB8-F1
#
_entry.id   AF-A0A2P4PSB8-F1
#
_cell.length_a   1.000
_cell.length_b   1.000
_cell.length_c   1.000
_cell.angle_alpha   90.00
_cell.angle_beta   90.00
_cell.angle_gamma   90.00
#
_symmetry.space_group_name_H-M   'P 1'
#
loop_
_entity.id
_entity.type
_entity.pdbx_description
1 polymer ?
#
loop_
_entity_poly.entity_id
_entity_poly.type
_entity_poly.pdbx_seq_one_letter_code
_entity_poly.pdbx_strand_id
1 'polypeptide(L)' 'VRFVTYGREYQPSNIVRKRRHGFLARLRSKSGRKILTRRRMKGRKYLSH' A
#
# COMPACT_ATOMS: atom_id res chain seq x y z
N VAL A 1 -29.05 -6.95 -20.74
CA VAL A 1 -28.51 -6.47 -19.44
C VAL A 1 -27.15 -7.09 -19.24
N ARG A 2 -26.06 -6.31 -19.25
CA ARG A 2 -24.70 -6.85 -19.02
C ARG A 2 -24.49 -7.05 -17.53
N PHE A 3 -24.42 -8.30 -17.07
CA PHE A 3 -24.07 -8.60 -15.68
C PHE A 3 -22.64 -8.11 -15.39
N VAL A 4 -22.44 -7.46 -14.25
CA VAL A 4 -21.12 -6.96 -13.85
C VAL A 4 -20.25 -8.16 -13.45
N THR A 5 -19.14 -8.39 -14.15
CA THR A 5 -18.18 -9.46 -13.80
C THR A 5 -17.19 -8.94 -12.76
N TYR A 6 -17.29 -9.48 -11.54
CA TYR A 6 -16.32 -9.25 -10.45
C TYR A 6 -15.07 -10.12 -10.65
N GLY A 7 -13.97 -9.81 -9.94
CA GLY A 7 -12.71 -10.58 -9.98
C GLY A 7 -11.57 -9.94 -10.77
N ARG A 8 -11.76 -8.72 -11.28
CA ARG A 8 -10.72 -7.94 -11.99
C ARG A 8 -10.34 -6.65 -11.26
N GLU A 9 -10.57 -6.56 -9.96
CA GLU A 9 -10.34 -5.38 -9.14
C GLU A 9 -8.85 -5.05 -9.03
N TYR A 10 -8.00 -6.09 -9.00
CA TYR A 10 -6.56 -5.91 -9.04
C TYR A 10 -6.04 -5.84 -10.47
N GLN A 11 -5.83 -4.62 -10.94
CA GLN A 11 -5.07 -4.35 -12.17
C GLN A 11 -3.67 -3.85 -11.78
N PRO A 12 -2.63 -4.69 -11.90
CA PRO A 12 -1.31 -4.37 -11.37
C PRO A 12 -0.68 -3.20 -12.14
N SER A 13 -0.25 -2.19 -11.40
CA SER A 13 0.60 -1.12 -11.95
C SER A 13 1.64 -0.70 -10.92
N ASN A 14 2.91 -0.76 -11.31
CA ASN A 14 4.02 -0.47 -10.41
C ASN A 14 4.03 1.00 -9.96
N ILE A 15 3.68 1.92 -10.86
CA ILE A 15 3.57 3.35 -10.56
C ILE A 15 2.52 3.60 -9.47
N VAL A 16 1.31 3.06 -9.63
CA VAL A 16 0.22 3.23 -8.66
C VAL A 16 0.59 2.58 -7.33
N ARG A 17 1.15 1.36 -7.36
CA ARG A 17 1.58 0.64 -6.16
C ARG A 17 2.59 1.44 -5.34
N LYS A 18 3.63 2.01 -5.99
CA LYS A 18 4.66 2.79 -5.30
C LYS A 18 4.15 4.15 -4.82
N ARG A 19 3.30 4.83 -5.59
CA ARG A 19 2.68 6.10 -5.18
C ARG A 19 1.71 5.94 -4.00
N ARG A 20 0.91 4.88 -3.97
CA ARG A 20 -0.10 4.65 -2.92
C ARG A 20 0.47 3.97 -1.68
N HIS A 21 1.40 3.03 -1.86
CA HIS A 21 1.83 2.14 -0.78
C HIS A 21 3.34 2.08 -0.54
N GLY A 22 4.14 2.82 -1.31
CA GLY A 22 5.59 2.89 -1.15
C GLY A 22 6.03 3.66 0.10
N PHE A 23 7.33 3.60 0.39
CA PHE A 23 7.90 4.17 1.61
C PHE A 23 7.68 5.68 1.73
N LEU A 24 7.96 6.43 0.66
CA LEU A 24 7.80 7.89 0.62
C LEU A 24 6.34 8.31 0.87
N ALA A 25 5.38 7.57 0.33
CA ALA A 25 3.96 7.80 0.55
C ALA A 25 3.57 7.64 2.03
N ARG A 26 4.17 6.67 2.73
CA ARG A 26 3.99 6.49 4.18
C ARG A 26 4.70 7.57 4.98
N LEU A 27 5.89 8.01 4.56
CA LEU A 27 6.66 9.02 5.28
C LEU A 27 5.98 10.40 5.28
N ARG A 28 5.28 10.74 4.19
CA ARG A 28 4.65 12.06 3.99
C ARG A 28 3.63 12.42 5.08
N SER A 29 2.79 11.48 5.51
CA SER A 29 1.71 11.75 6.48
C SER A 29 2.05 11.32 7.91
N LYS A 30 1.47 11.99 8.91
CA LYS A 30 1.62 11.63 10.33
C LYS A 30 1.15 10.20 10.59
N SER A 31 0.03 9.79 9.99
CA SER A 31 -0.51 8.43 10.10
C SER A 31 0.40 7.39 9.43
N GLY A 32 0.97 7.70 8.27
CA GLY A 32 1.88 6.80 7.58
C GLY A 32 3.20 6.59 8.36
N ARG A 33 3.74 7.62 9.00
CA ARG A 33 4.88 7.49 9.92
C ARG A 33 4.58 6.54 11.08
N LYS A 34 3.40 6.65 11.70
CA LYS A 34 2.95 5.72 12.76
C LYS A 34 2.86 4.27 12.26
N ILE A 35 2.40 4.05 11.02
CA ILE A 35 2.36 2.71 10.41
C ILE A 35 3.77 2.12 10.28
N LEU A 36 4.74 2.90 9.80
CA LEU A 36 6.12 2.44 9.66
C LEU A 36 6.72 2.06 11.03
N THR A 37 6.55 2.91 12.06
CA THR A 37 7.01 2.60 13.41
C THR A 37 6.38 1.32 13.95
N ARG A 38 5.06 1.14 13.80
CA ARG A 38 4.37 -0.09 14.22
C ARG A 38 4.91 -1.33 13.50
N ARG A 39 5.19 -1.22 12.20
CA ARG A 39 5.73 -2.35 11.42
C ARG A 39 7.16 -2.70 11.82
N ARG A 40 7.99 -1.70 12.16
CA ARG A 40 9.33 -1.90 12.72
C ARG A 40 9.27 -2.58 14.08
N MET A 41 8.43 -2.09 15.00
CA MET A 41 8.26 -2.69 16.33
C MET A 41 7.77 -4.14 16.25
N LYS A 42 6.93 -4.47 15.26
CA LYS A 42 6.48 -5.84 15.01
C LYS A 42 7.56 -6.73 14.36
N GLY A 43 8.69 -6.18 13.91
CA GLY A 43 9.74 -6.94 13.22
C GLY A 43 9.35 -7.41 11.81
N ARG A 44 8.50 -6.67 11.09
CA ARG A 44 8.16 -7.05 9.70
C ARG A 44 9.39 -6.91 8.80
N LYS A 45 9.74 -8.00 8.09
CA LYS A 45 10.81 -8.03 7.07
C LYS A 45 10.68 -6.89 6.04
N TYR A 46 9.45 -6.57 5.63
CA TYR A 46 9.16 -5.48 4.71
C TYR A 46 8.22 -4.44 5.34
N LEU A 47 8.62 -3.17 5.33
CA LEU A 47 7.87 -2.07 5.96
C LEU A 47 6.86 -1.41 5.03
N SER A 48 7.14 -1.33 3.75
CA SER A 48 6.27 -0.80 2.70
C SER A 48 6.46 -1.58 1.40
N HIS A 49 5.65 -1.28 0.39
CA HIS A 49 5.79 -1.88 -0.94
C HIS A 49 7.02 -1.41 -1.72
#